data_AF-A0A1Y3AWA2-F1
#
_entry.id   AF-A0A1Y3AWA2-F1
#
_cell.length_a   1.000
_cell.length_b   1.000
_cell.length_c   1.000
_cell.angle_alpha   90.00
_cell.angle_beta   90.00
_cell.angle_gamma   90.00
#
_symmetry.space_group_name_H-M   'P 1'
#
loop_
_entity.id
_entity.type
_entity.pdbx_description
1 polymer ?
#
loop_
_entity_poly.entity_id
_entity_poly.type
_entity_poly.pdbx_seq_one_letter_code
_entity_poly.pdbx_strand_id
1 'polypeptide(L)'
;MFKLPKARRDQLEQYMSENFAMVIQLLISCFQELRTCDNNVQEFISQKCFSCFESWLNFAKNNHVDLIRSMLTIVFEFLRKPDCSIETHERASDALCKVIYQCEAHSNFTDLRVEVVELVYALEMCYDNALACEDTEKLRDLTTIFVELGNTLIEFLIYDQIDLKIMQLILKCVGHYEFEVAEITFSFWYNFSEALRKHDYAKFAPYYNHLFTSLTRLCRLEVDSESIIDDKSDVYDYRSQIHELIEEICICIDWVDYTISMNVMENFKPTTSWEIIEAHLYIMYCIAYTNMIEIDNPHKNEVLSAIINHLLNLANQPEPVHVQIYATGCELIACHNVLIEFNYQQSY
;
A
#
# COMPACT_ATOMS: atom_id res chain seq x y z
N MET A 1 -13.37 24.22 23.03
CA MET A 1 -11.93 24.04 23.27
C MET A 1 -11.24 25.37 22.96
N PHE A 2 -10.83 26.14 23.98
CA PHE A 2 -10.22 27.46 23.78
C PHE A 2 -8.82 27.30 23.16
N LYS A 3 -8.65 27.70 21.89
CA LYS A 3 -7.33 27.73 21.24
C LYS A 3 -6.46 28.78 21.94
N LEU A 4 -5.33 28.36 22.52
CA LEU A 4 -4.35 29.26 23.11
C LEU A 4 -3.88 30.32 22.08
N PRO A 5 -3.61 31.58 22.49
CA PRO A 5 -3.05 32.60 21.61
C PRO A 5 -1.76 32.12 20.94
N LYS A 6 -1.54 32.47 19.66
CA LYS A 6 -0.37 32.02 18.88
C LYS A 6 0.95 32.27 19.63
N ALA A 7 1.16 33.48 20.13
CA ALA A 7 2.36 33.83 20.91
C ALA A 7 2.60 32.92 22.12
N ARG A 8 1.53 32.44 22.78
CA ARG A 8 1.66 31.51 23.91
C ARG A 8 1.99 30.09 23.46
N ARG A 9 1.49 29.67 22.29
CA ARG A 9 1.84 28.38 21.68
C ARG A 9 3.32 28.36 21.26
N ASP A 10 3.78 29.40 20.58
CA ASP A 10 5.17 29.53 20.15
C ASP A 10 6.15 29.49 21.35
N GLN A 11 5.79 30.16 22.46
CA GLN A 11 6.56 30.09 23.72
C GLN A 11 6.62 28.68 24.32
N LEU A 12 5.50 27.94 24.28
CA LEU A 12 5.44 26.57 24.78
C LEU A 12 6.25 25.63 23.89
N GLU A 13 6.14 25.75 22.57
CA GLU A 13 6.94 24.98 21.61
C GLU A 13 8.44 25.21 21.80
N GLN A 14 8.85 26.47 22.01
CA GLN A 14 10.23 26.77 22.32
C GLN A 14 10.69 26.11 23.63
N TYR A 15 9.90 26.23 24.70
CA TYR A 15 10.20 25.61 25.98
C TYR A 15 10.29 24.08 25.88
N MET A 16 9.35 23.43 25.19
CA MET A 16 9.39 21.98 24.98
C MET A 16 10.64 21.57 24.21
N SER A 17 10.98 22.31 23.15
CA SER A 17 12.19 22.04 22.38
C SER A 17 13.47 22.20 23.21
N GLU A 18 13.57 23.21 24.08
CA GLU A 18 14.71 23.38 25.00
C GLU A 18 14.85 22.23 26.00
N ASN A 19 13.74 21.55 26.35
CA ASN A 19 13.72 20.42 27.27
C ASN A 19 13.80 19.06 26.56
N PHE A 20 13.75 19.01 25.22
CA PHE A 20 13.73 17.78 24.44
C PHE A 20 14.90 16.85 24.80
N ALA A 21 16.11 17.41 24.91
CA ALA A 21 17.31 16.63 25.18
C ALA A 21 17.24 15.88 26.53
N MET A 22 16.73 16.54 27.57
CA MET A 22 16.58 15.94 28.90
C MET A 22 15.54 14.82 28.89
N VAL A 23 14.44 14.99 28.15
CA VAL A 23 13.40 13.96 28.04
C VAL A 23 13.93 12.75 27.31
N ILE A 24 14.60 12.92 26.16
CA ILE A 24 15.16 11.78 25.43
C ILE A 24 16.23 11.04 26.24
N GLN A 25 17.08 11.77 26.97
CA GLN A 25 18.06 11.15 27.87
C GLN A 25 17.40 10.36 29.00
N LEU A 26 16.28 10.84 29.55
CA LEU A 26 15.49 10.11 30.53
C LEU A 26 14.95 8.81 29.91
N LEU A 27 14.39 8.87 28.70
CA LEU A 27 13.88 7.67 28.01
C LEU A 27 14.99 6.64 27.76
N ILE A 28 16.14 7.07 27.26
CA ILE A 28 17.32 6.20 27.06
C ILE A 28 17.75 5.56 28.39
N SER A 29 17.78 6.33 29.48
CA SER A 29 18.10 5.82 30.81
C SER A 29 17.06 4.78 31.28
N CYS A 30 15.78 5.00 31.02
CA CYS A 30 14.74 3.99 31.29
C CYS A 30 15.06 2.68 30.59
N PHE A 31 15.36 2.70 29.29
CA PHE A 31 15.72 1.48 28.53
C PHE A 31 16.99 0.78 29.05
N GLN A 32 17.95 1.51 29.60
CA GLN A 32 19.15 0.92 30.21
C GLN A 32 18.83 0.17 31.50
N GLU A 33 17.98 0.74 32.36
CA GLU A 33 17.57 0.17 33.64
C GLU A 33 16.58 -1.01 33.48
N LEU A 34 15.83 -1.05 32.37
CA LEU A 34 14.83 -2.08 32.09
C LEU A 34 15.37 -3.51 32.20
N ARG A 35 16.65 -3.72 31.91
CA ARG A 35 17.29 -5.05 31.96
C ARG A 35 17.20 -5.73 33.33
N THR A 36 16.92 -4.96 34.39
CA THR A 36 16.80 -5.46 35.76
C THR A 36 15.36 -5.76 36.19
N CYS A 37 14.37 -5.34 35.39
CA CYS A 37 12.95 -5.52 35.67
C CYS A 37 12.43 -6.86 35.15
N ASP A 38 11.25 -7.28 35.62
CA ASP A 38 10.50 -8.40 35.03
C ASP A 38 9.90 -8.05 33.67
N ASN A 39 9.64 -9.06 32.83
CA ASN A 39 9.23 -8.87 31.43
C ASN A 39 7.98 -8.00 31.27
N ASN A 40 6.96 -8.17 32.13
CA ASN A 40 5.72 -7.39 32.05
C ASN A 40 5.97 -5.89 32.28
N VAL A 41 6.84 -5.56 33.23
CA VAL A 41 7.23 -4.17 33.49
C VAL A 41 8.11 -3.63 32.37
N GLN A 42 9.00 -4.47 31.81
CA GLN A 42 9.80 -4.09 30.64
C GLN A 42 8.94 -3.71 29.45
N GLU A 43 7.95 -4.52 29.10
CA GLU A 43 7.03 -4.24 28.00
C GLU A 43 6.23 -2.96 28.25
N PHE A 44 5.58 -2.85 29.42
CA PHE A 44 4.77 -1.69 29.75
C PHE A 44 5.57 -0.37 29.69
N ILE A 45 6.78 -0.34 30.27
CA ILE A 45 7.63 0.85 30.23
C ILE A 45 8.11 1.13 28.80
N SER A 46 8.49 0.11 28.03
CA SER A 46 8.92 0.27 26.63
C SER A 46 7.84 0.94 25.79
N GLN A 47 6.59 0.46 25.90
CA GLN A 47 5.43 1.08 25.26
C GLN A 47 5.27 2.56 25.63
N LYS A 48 5.36 2.90 26.94
CA LYS A 48 5.27 4.30 27.40
C LYS A 48 6.43 5.15 26.90
N CYS A 49 7.64 4.59 26.84
CA CYS A 49 8.81 5.29 26.33
C CYS A 49 8.67 5.57 24.83
N PHE A 50 8.19 4.62 24.03
CA PHE A 50 7.97 4.83 22.60
C PHE A 50 6.87 5.87 22.33
N SER A 51 5.71 5.78 22.99
CA SER A 51 4.65 6.80 22.84
C SER A 51 5.11 8.19 23.29
N CYS A 52 5.94 8.27 24.33
CA CYS A 52 6.54 9.53 24.75
C CYS A 52 7.50 10.05 23.67
N PHE A 53 8.41 9.21 23.16
CA PHE A 53 9.34 9.58 22.11
C PHE A 53 8.61 10.10 20.86
N GLU A 54 7.64 9.35 20.37
CA GLU A 54 6.77 9.71 19.25
C GLU A 54 6.12 11.10 19.46
N SER A 55 5.52 11.33 20.63
CA SER A 55 4.88 12.61 20.96
C SER A 55 5.88 13.78 20.98
N TRP A 56 7.09 13.55 21.51
CA TRP A 56 8.11 14.58 21.68
C TRP A 56 8.84 14.93 20.37
N LEU A 57 8.83 14.04 19.37
CA LEU A 57 9.41 14.31 18.05
C LEU A 57 8.86 15.58 17.37
N ASN A 58 7.63 15.99 17.70
CA ASN A 58 7.05 17.27 17.23
C ASN A 58 7.85 18.52 17.64
N PHE A 59 8.71 18.41 18.66
CA PHE A 59 9.53 19.52 19.17
C PHE A 59 11.03 19.35 18.83
N ALA A 60 11.37 18.36 18.00
CA ALA A 60 12.72 18.10 17.58
C ALA A 60 13.29 19.27 16.75
N LYS A 61 14.61 19.46 16.86
CA LYS A 61 15.37 20.48 16.12
C LYS A 61 16.68 19.87 15.64
N ASN A 62 17.40 20.58 14.78
CA ASN A 62 18.64 20.10 14.17
C ASN A 62 19.70 19.66 15.19
N ASN A 63 19.80 20.35 16.33
CA ASN A 63 20.73 19.98 17.41
C ASN A 63 20.34 18.71 18.19
N HIS A 64 19.19 18.10 17.90
CA HIS A 64 18.70 16.89 18.57
C HIS A 64 18.88 15.61 17.75
N VAL A 65 19.42 15.69 16.54
CA VAL A 65 19.53 14.55 15.62
C VAL A 65 20.29 13.37 16.24
N ASP A 66 21.37 13.61 16.99
CA ASP A 66 22.14 12.52 17.63
C ASP A 66 21.35 11.78 18.72
N LEU A 67 20.44 12.49 19.41
CA LEU A 67 19.56 11.87 20.39
C LEU A 67 18.46 11.04 19.71
N ILE A 68 17.95 11.52 18.56
CA ILE A 68 17.03 10.76 17.73
C ILE A 68 17.72 9.48 17.22
N ARG A 69 18.96 9.54 16.73
CA ARG A 69 19.75 8.36 16.33
C ARG A 69 19.90 7.34 17.46
N SER A 70 20.14 7.82 18.68
CA SER A 70 20.25 6.95 19.86
C SER A 70 18.94 6.22 20.15
N MET A 71 17.81 6.92 20.05
CA MET A 71 16.48 6.31 20.17
C MET A 71 16.14 5.36 19.02
N LEU A 72 16.50 5.71 17.78
CA LEU A 72 16.33 4.84 16.62
C LEU A 72 17.04 3.51 16.80
N THR A 73 18.25 3.51 17.36
CA THR A 73 18.97 2.26 17.67
C THR A 73 18.12 1.34 18.53
N ILE A 74 17.48 1.88 19.57
CA ILE A 74 16.57 1.12 20.44
C ILE A 74 15.32 0.67 19.69
N VAL A 75 14.68 1.55 18.91
CA VAL A 75 13.50 1.20 18.10
C VAL A 75 13.79 0.00 17.20
N PHE A 76 14.92 0.02 16.47
CA PHE A 76 15.31 -1.08 15.60
C PHE A 76 15.70 -2.36 16.35
N GLU A 77 16.20 -2.28 17.58
CA GLU A 77 16.40 -3.47 18.43
C GLU A 77 15.08 -4.18 18.72
N PHE A 78 13.99 -3.43 18.98
CA PHE A 78 12.66 -4.00 19.23
C PHE A 78 11.99 -4.52 17.95
N LEU A 79 12.06 -3.77 16.84
CA LEU A 79 11.50 -4.20 15.55
C LEU A 79 12.20 -5.47 15.00
N ARG A 80 13.48 -5.67 15.32
CA ARG A 80 14.24 -6.86 14.89
C ARG A 80 14.05 -8.07 15.79
N LYS A 81 13.51 -7.89 16.99
CA LYS A 81 13.40 -8.97 17.98
C LYS A 81 12.18 -9.84 17.64
N PRO A 82 12.35 -11.14 17.32
CA PRO A 82 11.23 -12.02 16.98
C PRO A 82 10.20 -12.13 18.12
N ASP A 83 10.70 -12.19 19.36
CA ASP A 83 9.90 -12.32 20.59
C ASP A 83 9.36 -10.96 21.10
N CYS A 84 9.39 -9.90 20.29
CA CYS A 84 8.74 -8.64 20.65
C CYS A 84 7.22 -8.83 20.72
N SER A 85 6.57 -8.36 21.79
CA SER A 85 5.12 -8.38 21.88
C SER A 85 4.49 -7.46 20.85
N ILE A 86 3.32 -7.84 20.33
CA ILE A 86 2.59 -7.10 19.28
C ILE A 86 2.42 -5.63 19.66
N GLU A 87 1.92 -5.35 20.87
CA GLU A 87 1.73 -3.98 21.35
C GLU A 87 3.04 -3.17 21.39
N THR A 88 4.15 -3.79 21.79
CA THR A 88 5.44 -3.09 21.86
C THR A 88 6.02 -2.84 20.46
N HIS A 89 5.83 -3.81 19.55
CA HIS A 89 6.22 -3.70 18.16
C HIS A 89 5.45 -2.58 17.45
N GLU A 90 4.12 -2.50 17.65
CA GLU A 90 3.26 -1.42 17.16
C GLU A 90 3.77 -0.05 17.64
N ARG A 91 4.02 0.13 18.95
CA ARG A 91 4.53 1.42 19.47
C ARG A 91 5.91 1.79 18.92
N ALA A 92 6.77 0.82 18.69
CA ALA A 92 8.08 1.05 18.06
C ALA A 92 7.92 1.46 16.58
N SER A 93 6.96 0.84 15.88
CA SER A 93 6.58 1.17 14.51
C SER A 93 6.05 2.60 14.40
N ASP A 94 5.09 2.99 15.24
CA ASP A 94 4.53 4.34 15.31
C ASP A 94 5.62 5.40 15.52
N ALA A 95 6.55 5.13 16.43
CA ALA A 95 7.68 6.01 16.69
C ALA A 95 8.60 6.16 15.46
N LEU A 96 8.86 5.08 14.71
CA LEU A 96 9.65 5.13 13.48
C LEU A 96 8.93 5.89 12.36
N CYS A 97 7.64 5.63 12.14
CA CYS A 97 6.80 6.39 11.20
C CYS A 97 6.83 7.88 11.53
N LYS A 98 6.78 8.23 12.82
CA LYS A 98 6.91 9.62 13.25
C LYS A 98 8.29 10.23 12.93
N VAL A 99 9.37 9.46 13.06
CA VAL A 99 10.71 9.92 12.64
C VAL A 99 10.77 10.14 11.13
N ILE A 100 10.21 9.23 10.33
CA ILE A 100 10.11 9.35 8.87
C ILE A 100 9.41 10.66 8.50
N TYR A 101 8.23 10.91 9.07
CA TYR A 101 7.50 12.17 8.89
C TYR A 101 8.33 13.42 9.25
N GLN A 102 9.07 13.39 10.37
CA GLN A 102 9.94 14.51 10.75
C GLN A 102 11.10 14.72 9.77
N CYS A 103 11.65 13.65 9.20
CA CYS A 103 12.72 13.73 8.21
C CYS A 103 12.26 14.40 6.92
N GLU A 104 11.01 14.19 6.51
CA GLU A 104 10.39 14.88 5.38
C GLU A 104 10.09 16.35 5.70
N ALA A 105 9.45 16.61 6.85
CA ALA A 105 9.00 17.95 7.25
C ALA A 105 10.15 18.94 7.50
N HIS A 106 11.34 18.45 7.84
CA HIS A 106 12.50 19.28 8.14
C HIS A 106 13.62 19.12 7.12
N SER A 107 13.86 20.17 6.32
CA SER A 107 14.95 20.20 5.34
C SER A 107 16.35 20.01 5.94
N ASN A 108 16.52 20.24 7.24
CA ASN A 108 17.80 20.06 7.93
C ASN A 108 18.05 18.63 8.40
N PHE A 109 17.07 17.72 8.29
CA PHE A 109 17.20 16.31 8.69
C PHE A 109 17.68 15.42 7.53
N THR A 110 18.36 15.98 6.53
CA THR A 110 18.80 15.24 5.33
C THR A 110 19.69 14.05 5.67
N ASP A 111 20.70 14.23 6.53
CA ASP A 111 21.61 13.14 6.92
C ASP A 111 20.85 12.02 7.65
N LEU A 112 19.95 12.40 8.55
CA LEU A 112 19.09 11.45 9.27
C LEU A 112 18.16 10.70 8.31
N ARG A 113 17.63 11.37 7.29
CA ARG A 113 16.77 10.76 6.27
C ARG A 113 17.50 9.65 5.53
N VAL A 114 18.73 9.89 5.07
CA VAL A 114 19.55 8.88 4.38
C VAL A 114 19.76 7.67 5.27
N GLU A 115 20.08 7.88 6.55
CA GLU A 115 20.23 6.79 7.52
C GLU A 115 18.93 6.02 7.75
N VAL A 116 17.80 6.71 7.90
CA VAL A 116 16.49 6.09 8.12
C VAL A 116 16.08 5.23 6.93
N VAL A 117 16.34 5.67 5.69
CA VAL A 117 16.08 4.89 4.47
C VAL A 117 16.82 3.55 4.53
N GLU A 118 18.13 3.56 4.80
CA GLU A 118 18.95 2.34 4.90
C GLU A 118 18.48 1.41 6.02
N LEU A 119 18.12 1.97 7.17
CA LEU A 119 17.62 1.20 8.31
C LEU A 119 16.27 0.53 8.02
N VAL A 120 15.35 1.24 7.34
CA VAL A 120 14.06 0.68 6.93
C VAL A 120 14.25 -0.41 5.87
N TYR A 121 15.16 -0.24 4.91
CA TYR A 121 15.47 -1.30 3.95
C TYR A 121 15.97 -2.58 4.63
N ALA A 122 16.72 -2.46 5.72
CA ALA A 122 17.16 -3.61 6.50
C ALA A 122 16.02 -4.37 7.23
N LEU A 123 14.81 -3.79 7.35
CA LEU A 123 13.64 -4.46 7.93
C LEU A 123 12.99 -5.46 6.97
N GLU A 124 13.42 -5.54 5.71
CA GLU A 124 12.93 -6.57 4.78
C GLU A 124 13.09 -7.99 5.35
N MET A 125 14.21 -8.26 6.02
CA MET A 125 14.42 -9.55 6.68
C MET A 125 13.46 -9.79 7.85
N CYS A 126 13.07 -8.72 8.55
CA CYS A 126 12.07 -8.81 9.62
C CYS A 126 10.69 -9.13 9.05
N TYR A 127 10.35 -8.54 7.90
CA TYR A 127 9.12 -8.84 7.16
C TYR A 127 9.10 -10.30 6.71
N ASP A 128 10.20 -10.81 6.14
CA ASP A 128 10.32 -12.22 5.73
C ASP A 128 10.17 -13.19 6.91
N ASN A 129 10.74 -12.85 8.07
CA ASN A 129 10.59 -13.66 9.27
C ASN A 129 9.16 -13.63 9.81
N ALA A 130 8.51 -12.46 9.83
CA ALA A 130 7.11 -12.33 10.23
C ALA A 130 6.19 -13.13 9.29
N LEU A 131 6.47 -13.11 7.98
CA LEU A 131 5.76 -13.90 6.97
C LEU A 131 5.92 -15.40 7.21
N ALA A 132 7.14 -15.87 7.49
CA ALA A 132 7.41 -17.27 7.79
C ALA A 132 6.76 -17.75 9.11
N CYS A 133 6.49 -16.84 10.03
CA CYS A 133 5.83 -17.10 11.30
C CYS A 133 4.31 -16.86 11.28
N GLU A 134 3.75 -16.44 10.14
CA GLU A 134 2.32 -16.07 10.02
C GLU A 134 1.92 -14.98 11.06
N ASP A 135 2.81 -14.03 11.33
CA ASP A 135 2.60 -12.93 12.29
C ASP A 135 2.03 -11.69 11.59
N THR A 136 0.72 -11.74 11.28
CA THR A 136 -0.02 -10.69 10.55
C THR A 136 0.11 -9.31 11.18
N GLU A 137 0.09 -9.21 12.51
CA GLU A 137 0.18 -7.91 13.20
C GLU A 137 1.54 -7.25 12.93
N LYS A 138 2.64 -7.99 13.00
CA LYS A 138 3.96 -7.44 12.64
C LYS A 138 4.10 -7.17 11.15
N LEU A 139 3.46 -7.96 10.29
CA LEU A 139 3.41 -7.68 8.85
C LEU A 139 2.71 -6.34 8.58
N ARG A 140 1.62 -6.03 9.29
CA ARG A 140 0.89 -4.75 9.20
C ARG A 140 1.76 -3.59 9.69
N ASP A 141 2.44 -3.74 10.82
CA ASP A 141 3.36 -2.72 11.35
C ASP A 141 4.49 -2.41 10.35
N LEU A 142 5.16 -3.44 9.84
CA LEU A 142 6.27 -3.30 8.89
C LEU A 142 5.80 -2.72 7.55
N THR A 143 4.62 -3.13 7.08
CA THR A 143 4.01 -2.57 5.86
C THR A 143 3.73 -1.08 6.04
N THR A 144 3.22 -0.67 7.20
CA THR A 144 2.98 0.74 7.53
C THR A 144 4.27 1.55 7.47
N ILE A 145 5.38 1.03 8.02
CA ILE A 145 6.70 1.68 7.93
C ILE A 145 7.14 1.84 6.47
N PHE A 146 7.00 0.80 5.64
CA PHE A 146 7.40 0.87 4.23
C PHE A 146 6.54 1.86 3.45
N VAL A 147 5.24 1.90 3.70
CA VAL A 147 4.31 2.83 3.07
C VAL A 147 4.59 4.27 3.48
N GLU A 148 4.80 4.52 4.78
CA GLU A 148 5.14 5.86 5.29
C GLU A 148 6.44 6.35 4.65
N LEU A 149 7.50 5.52 4.63
CA LEU A 149 8.74 5.89 3.96
C LEU A 149 8.52 6.12 2.46
N GLY A 150 7.80 5.22 1.79
CA GLY A 150 7.48 5.31 0.37
C GLY A 150 6.83 6.64 -0.01
N ASN A 151 5.85 7.09 0.79
CA ASN A 151 5.18 8.39 0.59
C ASN A 151 6.17 9.56 0.61
N THR A 152 7.12 9.58 1.55
CA THR A 152 8.15 10.64 1.62
C THR A 152 9.15 10.61 0.45
N LEU A 153 9.21 9.50 -0.29
CA LEU A 153 10.19 9.25 -1.35
C LEU A 153 9.61 9.40 -2.77
N ILE A 154 8.31 9.67 -2.92
CA ILE A 154 7.62 9.74 -4.22
C ILE A 154 8.35 10.67 -5.21
N GLU A 155 8.65 11.91 -4.83
CA GLU A 155 9.33 12.85 -5.74
C GLU A 155 10.72 12.32 -6.12
N PHE A 156 11.45 11.73 -5.18
CA PHE A 156 12.79 11.18 -5.43
C PHE A 156 12.75 10.00 -6.41
N LEU A 157 11.71 9.15 -6.34
CA LEU A 157 11.47 8.06 -7.30
C LEU A 157 11.18 8.62 -8.70
N ILE A 158 10.30 9.62 -8.80
CA ILE A 158 9.90 10.22 -10.08
C ILE A 158 11.12 10.86 -10.78
N TYR A 159 11.99 11.52 -10.03
CA TYR A 159 13.20 12.18 -10.57
C TYR A 159 14.45 11.29 -10.63
N ASP A 160 14.33 9.97 -10.45
CA ASP A 160 15.44 9.01 -10.51
C ASP A 160 16.61 9.34 -9.57
N GLN A 161 16.29 9.92 -8.40
CA GLN A 161 17.28 10.32 -7.39
C GLN A 161 17.61 9.20 -6.40
N ILE A 162 16.78 8.16 -6.36
CA ILE A 162 16.96 6.97 -5.53
C ILE A 162 16.63 5.72 -6.35
N ASP A 163 17.02 4.56 -5.84
CA ASP A 163 16.60 3.29 -6.41
C ASP A 163 15.11 2.99 -6.16
N LEU A 164 14.63 1.91 -6.77
CA LEU A 164 13.22 1.49 -6.69
C LEU A 164 13.00 0.47 -5.56
N LYS A 165 13.93 0.35 -4.60
CA LYS A 165 13.87 -0.68 -3.55
C LYS A 165 12.65 -0.50 -2.66
N ILE A 166 12.32 0.72 -2.26
CA ILE A 166 11.11 0.98 -1.46
C ILE A 166 9.83 0.52 -2.17
N MET A 167 9.73 0.76 -3.48
CA MET A 167 8.57 0.33 -4.27
C MET A 167 8.50 -1.19 -4.39
N GLN A 168 9.65 -1.89 -4.47
CA GLN A 168 9.69 -3.36 -4.42
C GLN A 168 9.21 -3.91 -3.08
N LEU A 169 9.55 -3.26 -1.96
CA LEU A 169 9.06 -3.66 -0.63
C LEU A 169 7.53 -3.48 -0.53
N ILE A 170 7.00 -2.36 -1.02
CA ILE A 170 5.56 -2.10 -1.03
C ILE A 170 4.82 -3.10 -1.95
N LEU A 171 5.40 -3.45 -3.11
CA LEU A 171 4.86 -4.50 -3.98
C LEU A 171 4.86 -5.88 -3.31
N LYS A 172 5.87 -6.19 -2.51
CA LYS A 172 5.92 -7.42 -1.72
C LYS A 172 4.75 -7.46 -0.72
N CYS A 173 4.46 -6.34 -0.07
CA CYS A 173 3.35 -6.20 0.88
C CYS A 173 1.97 -6.37 0.22
N VAL A 174 1.70 -5.71 -0.92
CA VAL A 174 0.42 -5.89 -1.64
C VAL A 174 0.29 -7.31 -2.23
N GLY A 175 1.41 -8.00 -2.41
CA GLY A 175 1.48 -9.41 -2.78
C GLY A 175 1.09 -10.39 -1.67
N HIS A 176 0.84 -9.93 -0.44
CA HIS A 176 0.39 -10.78 0.67
C HIS A 176 -1.02 -11.34 0.42
N TYR A 177 -1.35 -12.51 1.00
CA TYR A 177 -2.65 -13.14 0.79
C TYR A 177 -3.77 -12.52 1.62
N GLU A 178 -3.44 -11.91 2.75
CA GLU A 178 -4.39 -11.21 3.60
C GLU A 178 -4.62 -9.79 3.10
N PHE A 179 -5.89 -9.45 2.91
CA PHE A 179 -6.32 -8.14 2.42
C PHE A 179 -5.84 -7.01 3.34
N GLU A 180 -5.90 -7.17 4.66
CA GLU A 180 -5.52 -6.14 5.64
C GLU A 180 -4.06 -5.69 5.53
N VAL A 181 -3.16 -6.56 5.07
CA VAL A 181 -1.75 -6.19 4.80
C VAL A 181 -1.65 -5.42 3.49
N ALA A 182 -2.37 -5.86 2.47
CA ALA A 182 -2.37 -5.23 1.16
C ALA A 182 -3.01 -3.84 1.16
N GLU A 183 -4.13 -3.66 1.88
CA GLU A 183 -4.91 -2.43 2.01
C GLU A 183 -4.05 -1.25 2.51
N ILE A 184 -3.13 -1.50 3.45
CA ILE A 184 -2.21 -0.47 3.98
C ILE A 184 -1.42 0.20 2.84
N THR A 185 -1.09 -0.57 1.79
CA THR A 185 -0.32 -0.06 0.64
C THR A 185 -1.10 0.86 -0.30
N PHE A 186 -2.44 0.86 -0.23
CA PHE A 186 -3.29 1.57 -1.20
C PHE A 186 -3.05 3.08 -1.14
N SER A 187 -2.78 3.61 0.06
CA SER A 187 -2.45 5.02 0.25
C SER A 187 -1.21 5.46 -0.55
N PHE A 188 -0.17 4.64 -0.59
CA PHE A 188 1.03 4.91 -1.39
C PHE A 188 0.69 4.89 -2.88
N TRP A 189 -0.03 3.87 -3.36
CA TRP A 189 -0.36 3.74 -4.78
C TRP A 189 -1.22 4.89 -5.31
N TYR A 190 -2.18 5.35 -4.50
CA TYR A 190 -2.96 6.56 -4.77
C TYR A 190 -2.07 7.81 -4.82
N ASN A 191 -1.24 8.05 -3.78
CA ASN A 191 -0.37 9.23 -3.74
C ASN A 191 0.64 9.23 -4.89
N PHE A 192 1.14 8.05 -5.27
CA PHE A 192 2.08 7.88 -6.36
C PHE A 192 1.42 8.13 -7.72
N SER A 193 0.20 7.65 -7.96
CA SER A 193 -0.52 7.94 -9.21
C SER A 193 -0.85 9.43 -9.34
N GLU A 194 -1.26 10.08 -8.24
CA GLU A 194 -1.50 11.52 -8.20
C GLU A 194 -0.25 12.32 -8.60
N ALA A 195 0.91 11.94 -8.05
CA ALA A 195 2.17 12.58 -8.39
C ALA A 195 2.53 12.32 -9.86
N LEU A 196 2.29 11.11 -10.39
CA LEU A 196 2.59 10.74 -11.76
C LEU A 196 1.70 11.38 -12.83
N ARG A 197 0.53 11.92 -12.50
CA ARG A 197 -0.39 12.59 -13.47
C ARG A 197 0.30 13.62 -14.38
N LYS A 198 1.39 14.23 -13.91
CA LYS A 198 2.13 15.28 -14.62
C LYS A 198 3.46 14.81 -15.23
N HIS A 199 3.76 13.52 -15.14
CA HIS A 199 5.03 12.93 -15.53
C HIS A 199 4.83 11.73 -16.46
N ASP A 200 5.90 11.34 -17.16
CA ASP A 200 5.89 10.12 -17.95
C ASP A 200 5.89 8.89 -17.02
N TYR A 201 4.83 8.09 -17.08
CA TYR A 201 4.65 6.91 -16.25
C TYR A 201 5.24 5.64 -16.88
N ALA A 202 5.74 5.68 -18.11
CA ALA A 202 6.16 4.47 -18.86
C ALA A 202 7.21 3.63 -18.11
N LYS A 203 8.14 4.28 -17.39
CA LYS A 203 9.14 3.57 -16.57
C LYS A 203 8.55 2.82 -15.37
N PHE A 204 7.37 3.24 -14.91
CA PHE A 204 6.67 2.64 -13.78
C PHE A 204 5.62 1.60 -14.20
N ALA A 205 5.30 1.49 -15.49
CA ALA A 205 4.33 0.53 -16.01
C ALA A 205 4.57 -0.93 -15.52
N PRO A 206 5.81 -1.47 -15.46
CA PRO A 206 6.03 -2.82 -14.93
C PRO A 206 5.62 -2.99 -13.46
N TYR A 207 5.71 -1.93 -12.65
CA TYR A 207 5.34 -1.94 -11.24
C TYR A 207 3.82 -1.88 -11.08
N TYR A 208 3.14 -1.07 -11.89
CA TYR A 208 1.68 -1.11 -11.98
C TYR A 208 1.19 -2.47 -12.48
N ASN A 209 1.80 -3.08 -13.50
CA ASN A 209 1.43 -4.43 -13.95
C ASN A 209 1.53 -5.46 -12.81
N HIS A 210 2.58 -5.38 -12.00
CA HIS A 210 2.72 -6.24 -10.81
C HIS A 210 1.63 -5.95 -9.78
N LEU A 211 1.35 -4.67 -9.49
CA LEU A 211 0.27 -4.27 -8.59
C LEU A 211 -1.08 -4.84 -9.06
N PHE A 212 -1.46 -4.62 -10.32
CA PHE A 212 -2.71 -5.14 -10.89
C PHE A 212 -2.79 -6.66 -10.83
N THR A 213 -1.66 -7.36 -11.00
CA THR A 213 -1.59 -8.82 -10.81
C THR A 213 -1.89 -9.21 -9.36
N SER A 214 -1.32 -8.50 -8.39
CA SER A 214 -1.58 -8.72 -6.97
C SER A 214 -3.03 -8.40 -6.59
N LEU A 215 -3.59 -7.30 -7.10
CA LEU A 215 -5.00 -6.93 -6.89
C LEU A 215 -5.94 -7.98 -7.50
N THR A 216 -5.63 -8.49 -8.70
CA THR A 216 -6.39 -9.58 -9.34
C THR A 216 -6.43 -10.81 -8.43
N ARG A 217 -5.30 -11.17 -7.82
CA ARG A 217 -5.23 -12.31 -6.90
C ARG A 217 -6.05 -12.07 -5.63
N LEU A 218 -6.08 -10.84 -5.11
CA LEU A 218 -6.90 -10.47 -3.94
C LEU A 218 -8.41 -10.49 -4.23
N CYS A 219 -8.82 -10.24 -5.47
CA CYS A 219 -10.23 -10.34 -5.88
C CYS A 219 -10.72 -11.77 -6.14
N ARG A 220 -9.82 -12.77 -6.13
CA ARG A 220 -10.16 -14.16 -6.43
C ARG A 220 -11.05 -14.77 -5.36
N LEU A 221 -12.15 -15.35 -5.80
CA LEU A 221 -13.13 -16.02 -4.93
C LEU A 221 -12.69 -17.43 -4.56
N GLU A 222 -13.33 -17.97 -3.52
CA GLU A 222 -13.17 -19.37 -3.12
C GLU A 222 -13.73 -20.31 -4.20
N VAL A 223 -13.00 -21.39 -4.48
CA VAL A 223 -13.30 -22.32 -5.60
C VAL A 223 -14.65 -23.01 -5.43
N ASP A 224 -15.05 -23.23 -4.17
CA ASP A 224 -16.30 -23.88 -3.75
C ASP A 224 -17.44 -22.88 -3.49
N SER A 225 -17.24 -21.59 -3.78
CA SER A 225 -18.35 -20.63 -3.86
C SER A 225 -19.36 -21.11 -4.91
N GLU A 226 -20.65 -21.13 -4.55
CA GLU A 226 -21.75 -21.58 -5.43
C GLU A 226 -22.70 -20.44 -5.83
N SER A 227 -22.57 -19.27 -5.19
CA SER A 227 -23.51 -18.16 -5.33
C SER A 227 -22.84 -16.89 -5.86
N ILE A 228 -23.68 -15.94 -6.27
CA ILE A 228 -23.24 -14.57 -6.51
C ILE A 228 -22.79 -13.96 -5.18
N ILE A 229 -21.79 -13.09 -5.22
CA ILE A 229 -21.32 -12.34 -4.05
C ILE A 229 -22.48 -11.54 -3.45
N ASP A 230 -22.63 -11.57 -2.14
CA ASP A 230 -23.57 -10.72 -1.40
C ASP A 230 -22.92 -9.35 -1.14
N ASP A 231 -23.62 -8.27 -1.47
CA ASP A 231 -23.21 -6.88 -1.23
C ASP A 231 -22.96 -6.56 0.26
N LYS A 232 -23.30 -7.47 1.18
CA LYS A 232 -23.03 -7.36 2.61
C LYS A 232 -21.87 -8.23 3.10
N SER A 233 -21.18 -8.91 2.19
CA SER A 233 -20.04 -9.78 2.53
C SER A 233 -18.74 -8.98 2.59
N ASP A 234 -17.81 -9.42 3.44
CA ASP A 234 -16.48 -8.81 3.54
C ASP A 234 -15.74 -8.85 2.19
N VAL A 235 -15.94 -9.91 1.40
CA VAL A 235 -15.37 -10.05 0.05
C VAL A 235 -15.87 -8.98 -0.91
N TYR A 236 -17.15 -8.59 -0.81
CA TYR A 236 -17.68 -7.47 -1.56
C TYR A 236 -16.99 -6.17 -1.16
N ASP A 237 -16.89 -5.89 0.14
CA ASP A 237 -16.23 -4.68 0.66
C ASP A 237 -14.76 -4.59 0.21
N TYR A 238 -14.00 -5.69 0.30
CA TYR A 238 -12.61 -5.75 -0.16
C TYR A 238 -12.48 -5.46 -1.66
N ARG A 239 -13.37 -6.06 -2.47
CA ARG A 239 -13.41 -5.84 -3.92
C ARG A 239 -13.80 -4.41 -4.27
N SER A 240 -14.77 -3.82 -3.56
CA SER A 240 -15.14 -2.41 -3.72
C SER A 240 -13.99 -1.47 -3.43
N GLN A 241 -13.19 -1.70 -2.38
CA GLN A 241 -12.01 -0.89 -2.11
C GLN A 241 -10.93 -1.03 -3.20
N ILE A 242 -10.73 -2.24 -3.73
CA ILE A 242 -9.82 -2.47 -4.87
C ILE A 242 -10.33 -1.74 -6.11
N HIS A 243 -11.65 -1.75 -6.34
CA HIS A 243 -12.26 -1.00 -7.43
C HIS A 243 -11.99 0.50 -7.30
N GLU A 244 -12.25 1.09 -6.14
CA GLU A 244 -11.97 2.50 -5.85
C GLU A 244 -10.49 2.84 -6.07
N LEU A 245 -9.56 1.99 -5.64
CA LEU A 245 -8.13 2.21 -5.91
C LEU A 245 -7.84 2.16 -7.42
N ILE A 246 -8.35 1.16 -8.13
CA ILE A 246 -8.16 1.01 -9.58
C ILE A 246 -8.65 2.25 -10.31
N GLU A 247 -9.79 2.82 -9.89
CA GLU A 247 -10.31 4.05 -10.49
C GLU A 247 -9.29 5.20 -10.45
N GLU A 248 -8.57 5.35 -9.34
CA GLU A 248 -7.61 6.42 -9.14
C GLU A 248 -6.24 6.16 -9.78
N ILE A 249 -5.85 4.90 -9.97
CA ILE A 249 -4.52 4.54 -10.50
C ILE A 249 -4.50 4.17 -11.98
N CYS A 250 -5.66 3.90 -12.61
CA CYS A 250 -5.73 3.50 -14.02
C CYS A 250 -5.06 4.49 -14.98
N ILE A 251 -4.99 5.76 -14.61
CA ILE A 251 -4.30 6.82 -15.38
C ILE A 251 -2.80 6.56 -15.61
N CYS A 252 -2.18 5.70 -14.79
CA CYS A 252 -0.76 5.38 -14.86
C CYS A 252 -0.48 4.07 -15.60
N ILE A 253 -1.46 3.54 -16.33
CA ILE A 253 -1.34 2.30 -17.09
C ILE A 253 -2.06 2.42 -18.44
N ASP A 254 -1.46 1.83 -19.48
CA ASP A 254 -2.20 1.48 -20.68
C ASP A 254 -2.77 0.07 -20.48
N TRP A 255 -4.09 -0.04 -20.31
CA TRP A 255 -4.73 -1.32 -20.00
C TRP A 255 -4.60 -2.34 -21.14
N VAL A 256 -4.44 -1.89 -22.39
CA VAL A 256 -4.24 -2.78 -23.54
C VAL A 256 -2.84 -3.39 -23.45
N ASP A 257 -1.83 -2.56 -23.18
CA ASP A 257 -0.46 -3.03 -22.98
C ASP A 257 -0.34 -3.91 -21.73
N TYR A 258 -1.06 -3.60 -20.65
CA TYR A 258 -1.18 -4.48 -19.48
C TYR A 258 -1.74 -5.85 -19.87
N THR A 259 -2.87 -5.87 -20.57
CA THR A 259 -3.55 -7.11 -20.97
C THR A 259 -2.63 -7.99 -21.83
N ILE A 260 -1.87 -7.37 -22.74
CA ILE A 260 -0.92 -8.05 -23.61
C ILE A 260 0.31 -8.52 -22.83
N SER A 261 0.96 -7.61 -22.08
CA SER A 261 2.21 -7.89 -21.38
C SER A 261 2.07 -8.94 -20.28
N MET A 262 0.93 -8.95 -19.59
CA MET A 262 0.61 -9.95 -18.57
C MET A 262 -0.03 -11.22 -19.15
N ASN A 263 -0.23 -11.30 -20.47
CA ASN A 263 -0.91 -12.39 -21.14
C ASN A 263 -2.27 -12.72 -20.49
N VAL A 264 -3.04 -11.71 -20.08
CA VAL A 264 -4.33 -11.90 -19.38
C VAL A 264 -5.27 -12.81 -20.17
N MET A 265 -5.19 -12.76 -21.51
CA MET A 265 -5.99 -13.60 -22.40
C MET A 265 -5.73 -15.11 -22.25
N GLU A 266 -4.56 -15.52 -21.75
CA GLU A 266 -4.26 -16.93 -21.47
C GLU A 266 -5.09 -17.48 -20.30
N ASN A 267 -5.51 -16.60 -19.37
CA ASN A 267 -6.34 -16.99 -18.23
C ASN A 267 -7.79 -17.26 -18.65
N PHE A 268 -8.20 -16.84 -19.84
CA PHE A 268 -9.53 -17.09 -20.42
C PHE A 268 -9.61 -18.41 -21.21
N LYS A 269 -8.76 -19.40 -20.90
CA LYS A 269 -8.85 -20.72 -21.52
C LYS A 269 -9.89 -21.59 -20.82
N PRO A 270 -10.57 -22.52 -21.54
CA PRO A 270 -11.52 -23.45 -20.92
C PRO A 270 -10.93 -24.35 -19.82
N THR A 271 -9.60 -24.49 -19.78
CA THR A 271 -8.88 -25.26 -18.76
C THR A 271 -8.63 -24.49 -17.47
N THR A 272 -8.84 -23.17 -17.48
CA THR A 272 -8.64 -22.32 -16.30
C THR A 272 -9.84 -22.43 -15.39
N SER A 273 -9.60 -22.42 -14.08
CA SER A 273 -10.66 -22.46 -13.08
C SER A 273 -11.48 -21.17 -13.06
N TRP A 274 -12.75 -21.30 -12.70
CA TRP A 274 -13.76 -20.26 -12.90
C TRP A 274 -13.44 -18.99 -12.09
N GLU A 275 -12.91 -19.14 -10.89
CA GLU A 275 -12.58 -18.03 -9.98
C GLU A 275 -11.38 -17.21 -10.46
N ILE A 276 -10.47 -17.83 -11.23
CA ILE A 276 -9.37 -17.11 -11.89
C ILE A 276 -9.91 -16.31 -13.08
N ILE A 277 -10.78 -16.92 -13.89
CA ILE A 277 -11.45 -16.24 -15.01
C ILE A 277 -12.23 -15.03 -14.48
N GLU A 278 -13.04 -15.24 -13.45
CA GLU A 278 -13.87 -14.21 -12.83
C GLU A 278 -13.05 -13.04 -12.27
N ALA A 279 -11.97 -13.32 -11.55
CA ALA A 279 -11.13 -12.26 -10.98
C ALA A 279 -10.52 -11.35 -12.07
N HIS A 280 -10.07 -11.94 -13.19
CA HIS A 280 -9.57 -11.16 -14.33
C HIS A 280 -10.68 -10.35 -14.99
N LEU A 281 -11.88 -10.93 -15.15
CA LEU A 281 -13.04 -10.18 -15.66
C LEU A 281 -13.41 -9.02 -14.74
N TYR A 282 -13.32 -9.20 -13.43
CA TYR A 282 -13.60 -8.15 -12.46
C TYR A 282 -12.62 -6.98 -12.55
N ILE A 283 -11.32 -7.26 -12.64
CA ILE A 283 -10.31 -6.20 -12.82
C ILE A 283 -10.51 -5.47 -14.15
N MET A 284 -10.83 -6.20 -15.22
CA MET A 284 -11.19 -5.58 -16.50
C MET A 284 -12.45 -4.72 -16.39
N TYR A 285 -13.43 -5.12 -15.58
CA TYR A 285 -14.62 -4.31 -15.26
C TYR A 285 -14.24 -3.03 -14.53
N CYS A 286 -13.43 -3.11 -13.48
CA CYS A 286 -12.94 -1.93 -12.76
C CYS A 286 -12.23 -0.94 -13.69
N ILE A 287 -11.35 -1.44 -14.58
CA ILE A 287 -10.68 -0.61 -15.58
C ILE A 287 -11.71 0.00 -16.56
N ALA A 288 -12.64 -0.79 -17.07
CA ALA A 288 -13.64 -0.34 -18.03
C ALA A 288 -14.56 0.77 -17.47
N TYR A 289 -14.88 0.70 -16.18
CA TYR A 289 -15.76 1.63 -15.50
C TYR A 289 -15.21 3.07 -15.46
N THR A 290 -13.88 3.24 -15.45
CA THR A 290 -13.19 4.55 -15.39
C THR A 290 -13.25 5.40 -16.66
N ASN A 291 -13.94 4.94 -17.71
CA ASN A 291 -13.92 5.51 -19.07
C ASN A 291 -12.55 5.48 -19.76
N MET A 292 -11.56 4.74 -19.23
CA MET A 292 -10.22 4.57 -19.83
C MET A 292 -10.21 3.71 -21.11
N ILE A 293 -11.39 3.31 -21.58
CA ILE A 293 -11.58 2.67 -22.89
C ILE A 293 -11.28 3.66 -24.04
N GLU A 294 -11.14 4.95 -23.77
CA GLU A 294 -10.75 5.96 -24.75
C GLU A 294 -9.25 6.05 -25.05
N ILE A 295 -8.40 5.20 -24.43
CA ILE A 295 -6.97 5.15 -24.74
C ILE A 295 -6.71 4.95 -26.25
N ASP A 296 -5.77 5.73 -26.78
CA ASP A 296 -5.29 5.66 -28.16
C ASP A 296 -4.21 4.59 -28.28
N ASN A 297 -4.63 3.31 -28.24
CA ASN A 297 -3.76 2.16 -28.45
C ASN A 297 -4.20 1.37 -29.70
N PRO A 298 -3.27 1.03 -30.62
CA PRO A 298 -3.60 0.36 -31.88
C PRO A 298 -4.22 -1.04 -31.69
N HIS A 299 -3.90 -1.73 -30.59
CA HIS A 299 -4.40 -3.08 -30.29
C HIS A 299 -5.72 -3.08 -29.51
N LYS A 300 -6.26 -1.90 -29.17
CA LYS A 300 -7.47 -1.76 -28.36
C LYS A 300 -8.64 -2.59 -28.87
N ASN A 301 -8.96 -2.45 -30.15
CA ASN A 301 -10.09 -3.16 -30.76
C ASN A 301 -9.87 -4.67 -30.80
N GLU A 302 -8.63 -5.13 -30.96
CA GLU A 302 -8.29 -6.54 -30.96
C GLU A 302 -8.49 -7.16 -29.58
N VAL A 303 -7.94 -6.51 -28.54
CA VAL A 303 -8.07 -6.96 -27.15
C VAL A 303 -9.53 -6.94 -26.71
N LEU A 304 -10.26 -5.85 -26.98
CA LEU A 304 -11.67 -5.74 -26.65
C LEU A 304 -12.51 -6.82 -27.32
N SER A 305 -12.31 -7.03 -28.62
CA SER A 305 -13.02 -8.08 -29.36
C SER A 305 -12.73 -9.46 -28.80
N ALA A 306 -11.49 -9.72 -28.38
CA ALA A 306 -11.10 -11.00 -27.80
C ALA A 306 -11.80 -11.26 -26.46
N ILE A 307 -11.91 -10.25 -25.59
CA ILE A 307 -12.63 -10.34 -24.31
C ILE A 307 -14.13 -10.59 -24.54
N ILE A 308 -14.77 -9.81 -25.41
CA ILE A 308 -16.21 -9.96 -25.72
C ILE A 308 -16.48 -11.34 -26.33
N ASN A 309 -15.69 -11.75 -27.32
CA ASN A 309 -15.85 -13.07 -27.94
C ASN A 309 -15.67 -14.19 -26.91
N HIS A 310 -14.76 -14.04 -25.95
CA HIS A 310 -14.60 -15.01 -24.88
C HIS A 310 -15.86 -15.12 -24.00
N LEU A 311 -16.40 -13.99 -23.53
CA LEU A 311 -17.64 -13.96 -22.73
C LEU A 311 -18.82 -14.59 -23.47
N LEU A 312 -18.98 -14.27 -24.77
CA LEU A 312 -20.02 -14.85 -25.61
C LEU A 312 -19.82 -16.36 -25.81
N ASN A 313 -18.57 -16.83 -25.92
CA ASN A 313 -18.28 -18.25 -26.04
C ASN A 313 -18.54 -19.01 -24.73
N LEU A 314 -18.25 -18.41 -23.58
CA LEU A 314 -18.57 -18.97 -22.26
C LEU A 314 -20.08 -19.21 -22.10
N ALA A 315 -20.90 -18.23 -22.52
CA ALA A 315 -22.36 -18.35 -22.49
C ALA A 315 -22.91 -19.45 -23.41
N ASN A 316 -22.16 -19.87 -24.43
CA ASN A 316 -22.54 -20.90 -25.38
C ASN A 316 -21.95 -22.29 -25.04
N GLN A 317 -21.26 -22.45 -23.92
CA GLN A 317 -20.70 -23.74 -23.54
C GLN A 317 -21.80 -24.74 -23.10
N PRO A 318 -21.63 -26.04 -23.41
CA PRO A 318 -22.60 -27.06 -23.06
C PRO A 318 -22.67 -27.35 -21.55
N GLU A 319 -21.58 -27.09 -20.82
CA GLU A 319 -21.54 -27.20 -19.36
C GLU A 319 -21.79 -25.82 -18.73
N PRO A 320 -22.60 -25.75 -17.65
CA PRO A 320 -22.88 -24.49 -16.99
C PRO A 320 -21.61 -23.92 -16.33
N VAL A 321 -21.18 -22.75 -16.80
CA VAL A 321 -20.15 -21.94 -16.14
C VAL A 321 -20.69 -21.38 -14.82
N HIS A 322 -19.80 -21.11 -13.86
CA HIS A 322 -20.18 -20.55 -12.55
C HIS A 322 -20.99 -19.26 -12.67
N VAL A 323 -22.03 -19.09 -11.84
CA VAL A 323 -23.00 -17.99 -11.96
C VAL A 323 -22.37 -16.60 -11.81
N GLN A 324 -21.33 -16.47 -10.99
CA GLN A 324 -20.62 -15.21 -10.76
C GLN A 324 -19.94 -14.69 -12.03
N ILE A 325 -19.42 -15.58 -12.90
CA ILE A 325 -18.82 -15.16 -14.19
C ILE A 325 -19.85 -14.44 -15.05
N TYR A 326 -21.10 -14.92 -15.05
CA TYR A 326 -22.18 -14.25 -15.79
C TYR A 326 -22.52 -12.89 -15.18
N ALA A 327 -22.54 -12.76 -13.85
CA ALA A 327 -22.80 -11.49 -13.19
C ALA A 327 -21.75 -10.43 -13.57
N THR A 328 -20.47 -10.74 -13.34
CA THR A 328 -19.35 -9.83 -13.66
C THR A 328 -19.22 -9.58 -15.16
N GLY A 329 -19.47 -10.59 -16.00
CA GLY A 329 -19.49 -10.44 -17.45
C GLY A 329 -20.58 -9.50 -17.94
N CYS A 330 -21.78 -9.55 -17.33
CA CYS A 330 -22.87 -8.62 -17.64
C CYS A 330 -22.50 -7.17 -17.27
N GLU A 331 -21.90 -6.96 -16.11
CA GLU A 331 -21.44 -5.64 -15.65
C GLU A 331 -20.38 -5.06 -16.61
N LEU A 332 -19.39 -5.89 -16.97
CA LEU A 332 -18.37 -5.51 -17.95
C LEU A 332 -19.01 -5.10 -19.28
N ILE A 333 -19.91 -5.90 -19.84
CA ILE A 333 -20.60 -5.59 -21.11
C ILE A 333 -21.46 -4.32 -20.97
N ALA A 334 -22.12 -4.11 -19.82
CA ALA A 334 -22.92 -2.92 -19.58
C ALA A 334 -22.08 -1.64 -19.63
N CYS A 335 -20.89 -1.63 -19.04
CA CYS A 335 -19.92 -0.53 -19.18
C CYS A 335 -19.55 -0.28 -20.65
N HIS A 336 -19.47 -1.32 -21.47
CA HIS A 336 -19.15 -1.20 -22.89
C HIS A 336 -20.32 -0.70 -23.76
N ASN A 337 -21.58 -0.95 -23.40
CA ASN A 337 -22.72 -0.47 -24.18
C ASN A 337 -22.81 1.06 -24.21
N VAL A 338 -22.39 1.74 -23.13
CA VAL A 338 -22.26 3.21 -23.08
C VAL A 338 -21.29 3.71 -24.18
N LEU A 339 -20.29 2.91 -24.57
CA LEU A 339 -19.31 3.26 -25.62
C LEU A 339 -19.77 2.94 -27.04
N ILE A 340 -20.61 1.93 -27.24
CA ILE A 340 -21.21 1.65 -28.56
C ILE A 340 -22.12 2.82 -28.95
N GLU A 341 -22.93 3.34 -28.03
CA GLU A 341 -23.79 4.50 -28.30
C GLU A 341 -22.99 5.79 -28.60
N PHE A 342 -21.84 5.99 -27.95
CA PHE A 342 -21.00 7.18 -28.16
C PHE A 342 -20.27 7.18 -29.52
N ASN A 343 -19.76 6.02 -29.98
CA ASN A 343 -19.12 5.89 -31.29
C ASN A 343 -20.10 6.04 -32.47
N TYR A 344 -21.37 5.69 -32.28
CA TYR A 344 -22.42 5.95 -33.28
C TYR A 344 -22.72 7.45 -33.43
N GLN A 345 -22.49 8.29 -32.41
CA GLN A 345 -22.76 9.73 -32.47
C GLN A 345 -21.61 10.55 -33.10
N GLN A 346 -20.36 10.06 -33.09
CA GLN A 346 -19.24 10.74 -33.76
C GLN A 346 -19.04 10.34 -35.23
N SER A 347 -19.81 9.36 -35.72
CA SER A 347 -19.76 8.89 -37.11
C SER A 347 -20.75 9.59 -38.04
N TYR A 348 -21.32 10.74 -37.63
CA TYR A 348 -22.26 11.55 -38.41
C TYR A 348 -21.81 13.00 -38.59
#